data_AF-A0A1C6Z647-F1
#
_entry.id   AF-A0A1C6Z647-F1
#
_cell.length_a   1.000
_cell.length_b   1.000
_cell.length_c   1.000
_cell.angle_alpha   90.00
_cell.angle_beta   90.00
_cell.angle_gamma   90.00
#
_symmetry.space_group_name_H-M   'P 1'
#
loop_
_entity.id
_entity.type
_entity.pdbx_description
1 polymer ?
#
loop_
_entity_poly.entity_id
_entity_poly.type
_entity_poly.pdbx_seq_one_letter_code
_entity_poly.pdbx_strand_id
1 'polypeptide(L)'
;MKFNVDHRMGKSNQNDTRFGIDLNYVFGAPLGQQLDSSLLAASRSLAANRYDFVERNNNIVLEYRKKESISLRLASQISGYSGESKSLGVSVNSTNGVERIEWTAPELLSQGGQIVQVSEQQFNVIIPEYQHGNDANNSYVVSGVAYDKSGNASP
;
A
#
# COMPACT_ATOMS: atom_id res chain seq x y z
N MET A 1 13.93 -9.21 40.87
CA MET A 1 14.05 -9.63 39.45
C MET A 1 12.92 -10.60 39.14
N LYS A 2 12.30 -10.51 37.97
CA LYS A 2 11.27 -11.45 37.51
C LYS A 2 11.66 -11.98 36.13
N PHE A 3 11.33 -13.23 35.86
CA PHE A 3 11.46 -13.87 34.56
C PHE A 3 10.05 -14.24 34.10
N ASN A 4 9.70 -13.92 32.86
CA ASN A 4 8.37 -14.16 32.31
C ASN A 4 8.45 -14.85 30.95
N VAL A 5 7.42 -15.65 30.67
CA VAL A 5 7.18 -16.28 29.38
C VAL A 5 5.73 -15.98 29.01
N ASP A 6 5.53 -15.27 27.91
CA ASP A 6 4.22 -14.85 27.42
C ASP A 6 3.93 -15.49 26.08
N HIS A 7 2.74 -16.06 25.92
CA HIS A 7 2.28 -16.61 24.65
C HIS A 7 1.04 -15.87 24.16
N ARG A 8 1.08 -15.36 22.93
CA ARG A 8 0.01 -14.57 22.30
C ARG A 8 -0.46 -15.23 21.00
N MET A 9 -1.76 -15.47 20.91
CA MET A 9 -2.42 -15.98 19.71
C MET A 9 -3.24 -14.86 19.05
N GLY A 10 -3.10 -14.72 17.74
CA GLY A 10 -3.76 -13.72 16.91
C GLY A 10 -4.65 -14.35 15.84
N LYS A 11 -5.26 -13.49 15.01
CA LYS A 11 -6.05 -13.94 13.84
C LYS A 11 -5.13 -14.56 12.78
N SER A 12 -5.70 -15.39 11.91
CA SER A 12 -4.99 -16.02 10.78
C SER A 12 -3.73 -16.80 11.20
N ASN A 13 -3.82 -17.57 12.29
CA ASN A 13 -2.76 -18.44 12.81
C ASN A 13 -1.45 -17.70 13.17
N GLN A 14 -1.54 -16.42 13.57
CA GLN A 14 -0.39 -15.69 14.10
C GLN A 14 -0.13 -16.09 15.56
N ASN A 15 1.01 -16.71 15.83
CA ASN A 15 1.42 -17.12 17.18
C ASN A 15 2.77 -16.47 17.53
N ASP A 16 2.88 -15.94 18.73
CA ASP A 16 4.05 -15.21 19.21
C ASP A 16 4.37 -15.67 20.64
N THR A 17 5.63 -16.07 20.90
CA THR A 17 6.11 -16.48 22.22
C THR A 17 7.25 -15.56 22.62
N ARG A 18 7.13 -14.91 23.78
CA ARG A 18 8.07 -13.92 24.27
C ARG A 18 8.67 -14.36 25.59
N PHE A 19 9.96 -14.12 25.74
CA PHE A 19 10.70 -14.32 26.97
C PHE A 19 11.14 -12.95 27.47
N GLY A 20 10.94 -12.67 28.75
CA GLY A 20 11.24 -11.38 29.36
C GLY A 20 12.01 -11.53 30.67
N ILE A 21 12.71 -10.46 31.01
CA ILE A 21 13.42 -10.29 32.27
C ILE A 21 13.10 -8.88 32.77
N ASP A 22 12.49 -8.78 33.94
CA ASP A 22 12.17 -7.51 34.58
C ASP A 22 13.09 -7.25 35.79
N LEU A 23 13.76 -6.11 35.77
CA LEU A 23 14.48 -5.57 36.90
C LEU A 23 13.71 -4.37 37.46
N ASN A 24 13.27 -4.49 38.71
CA ASN A 24 12.59 -3.42 39.44
C ASN A 24 13.52 -2.93 40.56
N TYR A 25 13.63 -1.62 40.71
CA TYR A 25 14.44 -0.97 41.72
C TYR A 25 13.63 0.08 42.49
N VAL A 26 13.60 -0.05 43.82
CA VAL A 26 12.84 0.84 44.70
C VAL A 26 13.81 1.82 45.36
N PHE A 27 13.68 3.11 45.03
CA PHE A 27 14.47 4.16 45.66
C PHE A 27 14.11 4.32 47.14
N GLY A 28 15.11 4.47 48.01
CA GLY A 28 14.91 4.65 49.46
C GLY A 28 14.85 3.35 50.28
N ALA A 29 14.82 2.17 49.64
CA ALA A 29 14.93 0.88 50.32
C ALA A 29 16.38 0.36 50.26
N PRO A 30 16.94 -0.18 51.37
CA PRO A 30 18.26 -0.81 51.36
C PRO A 30 18.36 -1.93 50.32
N LEU A 31 19.46 -1.98 49.56
CA LEU A 31 19.65 -2.98 48.51
C LEU A 31 19.56 -4.42 49.04
N GLY A 32 20.07 -4.67 50.25
CA GLY A 32 19.99 -5.97 50.90
C GLY A 32 18.55 -6.48 51.08
N GLN A 33 17.60 -5.58 51.39
CA GLN A 33 16.18 -5.94 51.50
C GLN A 33 15.54 -6.22 50.12
N GLN A 34 16.03 -5.57 49.06
CA GLN A 34 15.52 -5.76 47.69
C GLN A 34 16.04 -7.06 47.04
N LEU A 35 17.17 -7.60 47.53
CA LEU A 35 17.75 -8.87 47.08
C LEU A 35 17.34 -10.07 47.96
N ASP A 36 16.69 -9.82 49.10
CA ASP A 36 16.25 -10.86 50.02
C ASP A 36 14.96 -11.54 49.53
N SER A 37 15.06 -12.82 49.19
CA SER A 37 13.94 -13.65 48.75
C SER A 37 12.81 -13.79 49.80
N SER A 38 13.12 -13.67 51.09
CA SER A 38 12.14 -13.80 52.17
C SER A 38 11.14 -12.64 52.20
N LEU A 39 11.49 -11.49 51.62
CA LEU A 39 10.66 -10.29 51.59
C LEU A 39 9.74 -10.20 50.36
N LEU A 40 9.77 -11.20 49.46
CA LEU A 40 8.98 -11.23 48.23
C LEU A 40 7.46 -11.21 48.48
N ALA A 41 6.98 -11.82 49.57
CA ALA A 41 5.56 -11.81 49.90
C ALA A 41 5.08 -10.40 50.30
N ALA A 42 5.91 -9.67 51.06
CA ALA A 42 5.62 -8.30 51.47
C ALA A 42 5.62 -7.33 50.28
N SER A 43 6.47 -7.59 49.27
CA SER A 43 6.54 -6.76 48.06
C SER A 43 5.32 -6.90 47.13
N ARG A 44 4.42 -7.87 47.37
CA ARG A 44 3.16 -8.04 46.63
C ARG A 44 1.95 -7.42 47.36
N SER A 45 2.18 -6.77 48.48
CA SER A 45 1.11 -6.11 49.25
C SER A 45 0.61 -4.85 48.54
N LEU A 46 -0.65 -4.46 48.79
CA LEU A 46 -1.22 -3.24 48.22
C LEU A 46 -0.42 -1.98 48.59
N ALA A 47 0.17 -1.94 49.78
CA ALA A 47 1.02 -0.83 50.22
C ALA A 47 2.32 -0.72 49.41
N ALA A 48 2.86 -1.85 48.94
CA ALA A 48 4.04 -1.89 48.09
C ALA A 48 3.71 -1.53 46.62
N ASN A 49 2.54 -1.94 46.10
CA ASN A 49 2.12 -1.70 44.72
C ASN A 49 1.89 -0.22 44.37
N ARG A 50 1.88 0.69 45.37
CA ARG A 50 1.68 2.13 45.15
C ARG A 50 2.75 2.77 44.25
N TYR A 51 3.92 2.13 44.13
CA TYR A 51 5.05 2.59 43.32
C TYR A 51 5.26 1.72 42.07
N ASP A 52 4.37 0.77 41.80
CA ASP A 52 4.48 -0.07 40.62
C ASP A 52 4.25 0.76 39.34
N PHE A 53 4.91 0.35 38.27
CA PHE A 53 4.65 0.91 36.96
C PHE A 53 3.22 0.61 36.52
N VAL A 54 2.64 1.54 35.75
CA VAL A 54 1.33 1.31 35.12
C VAL A 54 1.44 0.13 34.16
N GLU A 55 0.58 -0.87 34.34
CA GLU A 55 0.50 -2.03 33.47
C GLU A 55 -0.18 -1.65 32.15
N ARG A 56 0.62 -1.51 31.07
CA ARG A 56 0.16 -1.15 29.72
C ARG A 56 1.13 -1.63 28.66
N ASN A 57 0.65 -1.72 27.42
CA ASN A 57 1.54 -1.83 26.26
C ASN A 57 2.13 -0.45 25.93
N ASN A 58 3.44 -0.31 26.11
CA ASN A 58 4.16 0.94 25.79
C ASN A 58 4.64 1.00 24.33
N ASN A 59 4.37 -0.02 23.51
CA ASN A 59 4.75 -0.03 22.10
C ASN A 59 3.71 0.67 21.23
N ILE A 60 4.18 1.48 20.28
CA ILE A 60 3.33 2.09 19.25
C ILE A 60 3.04 1.02 18.19
N VAL A 61 1.77 0.66 18.03
CA VAL A 61 1.32 -0.25 16.97
C VAL A 61 1.10 0.56 15.71
N LEU A 62 1.85 0.24 14.65
CA LEU A 62 1.79 0.94 13.37
C LEU A 62 0.91 0.18 12.37
N GLU A 63 0.16 0.93 11.59
CA GLU A 63 -0.53 0.45 10.38
C GLU A 63 0.05 1.13 9.14
N TYR A 64 0.05 0.42 8.01
CA TYR A 64 0.57 0.94 6.75
C TYR A 64 -0.54 1.08 5.72
N ARG A 65 -0.62 2.26 5.09
CA ARG A 65 -1.42 2.50 3.88
C ARG A 65 -0.48 2.80 2.72
N LYS A 66 -0.55 1.98 1.66
CA LYS A 66 0.22 2.22 0.43
C LYS A 66 -0.22 3.56 -0.18
N LYS A 67 0.72 4.45 -0.43
CA LYS A 67 0.47 5.69 -1.19
C LYS A 67 0.44 5.35 -2.68
N GLU A 68 -0.45 5.99 -3.43
CA GLU A 68 -0.44 5.91 -4.89
C GLU A 68 0.86 6.56 -5.41
N SER A 69 1.72 5.75 -6.03
CA SER A 69 3.01 6.21 -6.56
C SER A 69 2.94 6.61 -8.03
N ILE A 70 1.88 6.19 -8.73
CA ILE A 70 1.64 6.46 -10.14
C ILE A 70 0.15 6.59 -10.44
N SER A 71 -0.22 7.52 -11.33
CA SER A 71 -1.58 7.71 -11.86
C SER A 71 -1.52 8.03 -13.35
N LEU A 72 -2.49 7.51 -14.10
CA LEU A 72 -2.66 7.73 -15.54
C LEU A 72 -4.00 8.43 -15.77
N ARG A 73 -4.01 9.45 -16.61
CA ARG A 73 -5.22 10.12 -17.10
C ARG A 73 -5.22 10.14 -18.62
N LEU A 74 -6.40 9.96 -19.19
CA LEU A 74 -6.67 9.98 -20.62
C LEU A 74 -7.75 11.02 -20.89
N ALA A 75 -7.84 11.48 -22.14
CA ALA A 75 -9.02 12.24 -22.58
C ALA A 75 -10.28 11.38 -22.39
N SER A 76 -11.35 11.97 -21.85
CA SER A 76 -12.60 11.24 -21.55
C SER A 76 -13.30 10.72 -22.81
N GLN A 77 -13.19 11.47 -23.91
CA GLN A 77 -13.74 11.11 -25.20
C GLN A 77 -12.95 11.79 -26.30
N ILE A 78 -12.77 11.08 -27.41
CA ILE A 78 -12.11 11.57 -28.62
C ILE A 78 -13.03 11.24 -29.78
N SER A 79 -13.25 12.23 -30.64
CA SER A 79 -13.99 12.08 -31.89
C SER A 79 -13.16 12.63 -33.05
N GLY A 80 -13.34 12.06 -34.22
CA GLY A 80 -12.60 12.43 -35.43
C GLY A 80 -13.07 11.62 -36.63
N TYR A 81 -12.41 11.84 -37.75
CA TYR A 81 -12.70 11.15 -39.00
C TYR A 81 -11.89 9.86 -39.13
N SER A 82 -12.37 8.95 -39.98
CA SER A 82 -11.64 7.72 -40.31
C SER A 82 -10.24 8.02 -40.83
N GLY A 83 -9.25 7.26 -40.35
CA GLY A 83 -7.83 7.45 -40.66
C GLY A 83 -7.18 8.66 -39.97
N GLU A 84 -7.92 9.48 -39.22
CA GLU A 84 -7.36 10.64 -38.54
C GLU A 84 -6.52 10.20 -37.32
N SER A 85 -5.36 10.83 -37.14
CA SER A 85 -4.54 10.67 -35.94
C SER A 85 -4.94 11.70 -34.89
N LYS A 86 -5.44 11.24 -33.75
CA LYS A 86 -5.84 12.08 -32.60
C LYS A 86 -5.02 11.76 -31.36
N SER A 87 -4.72 12.76 -30.55
CA SER A 87 -4.03 12.55 -29.27
C SER A 87 -4.95 11.88 -28.25
N LEU A 88 -4.44 10.88 -27.52
CA LEU A 88 -5.13 10.23 -26.41
C LEU A 88 -5.20 11.11 -25.13
N GLY A 89 -4.57 12.29 -25.14
CA GLY A 89 -4.57 13.20 -23.99
C GLY A 89 -3.91 12.59 -22.76
N VAL A 90 -2.86 11.79 -22.96
CA VAL A 90 -2.17 11.04 -21.91
C VAL A 90 -1.48 12.00 -20.94
N SER A 91 -1.77 11.86 -19.65
CA SER A 91 -1.08 12.55 -18.57
C SER A 91 -0.75 11.55 -17.46
N VAL A 92 0.54 11.38 -17.17
CA VAL A 92 1.01 10.46 -16.15
C VAL A 92 1.68 11.24 -15.04
N ASN A 93 1.27 11.01 -13.79
CA ASN A 93 1.97 11.51 -12.62
C ASN A 93 2.60 10.31 -11.89
N SER A 94 3.92 10.28 -11.80
CA SER A 94 4.67 9.21 -11.12
C SER A 94 5.75 9.80 -10.22
N THR A 95 5.88 9.28 -8.99
CA THR A 95 6.95 9.66 -8.06
C THR A 95 8.30 9.03 -8.47
N ASN A 96 8.27 7.84 -9.08
CA ASN A 96 9.46 7.08 -9.44
C ASN A 96 9.85 7.21 -10.93
N GLY A 97 9.17 8.10 -11.67
CA GLY A 97 9.25 8.19 -13.13
C GLY A 97 8.42 7.12 -13.84
N VAL A 98 8.10 7.34 -15.12
CA VAL A 98 7.33 6.41 -15.95
C VAL A 98 8.30 5.50 -16.71
N GLU A 99 7.99 4.21 -16.78
CA GLU A 99 8.75 3.24 -17.58
C GLU A 99 8.03 2.89 -18.87
N ARG A 100 6.75 2.49 -18.78
CA ARG A 100 5.93 2.10 -19.95
C ARG A 100 4.45 2.31 -19.69
N ILE A 101 3.66 2.33 -20.76
CA ILE A 101 2.20 2.29 -20.72
C ILE A 101 1.72 1.11 -21.54
N GLU A 102 0.94 0.22 -20.93
CA GLU A 102 0.32 -0.92 -21.59
C GLU A 102 -1.10 -0.54 -22.00
N TRP A 103 -1.42 -0.68 -23.28
CA TRP A 103 -2.72 -0.31 -23.84
C TRP A 103 -3.58 -1.54 -24.09
N THR A 104 -4.87 -1.44 -23.75
CA THR A 104 -5.88 -2.46 -24.03
C THR A 104 -7.05 -1.82 -24.77
N ALA A 105 -7.21 -2.18 -26.05
CA ALA A 105 -8.26 -1.69 -26.94
C ALA A 105 -8.64 -2.74 -27.99
N PRO A 106 -9.19 -3.90 -27.57
CA PRO A 106 -9.42 -5.04 -28.47
C PRO A 106 -10.34 -4.71 -29.64
N GLU A 107 -11.43 -3.97 -29.39
CA GLU A 107 -12.40 -3.58 -30.42
C GLU A 107 -11.77 -2.64 -31.45
N LEU A 108 -11.03 -1.63 -30.98
CA LEU A 108 -10.33 -0.67 -31.84
C LEU A 108 -9.33 -1.36 -32.76
N LEU A 109 -8.51 -2.25 -32.20
CA LEU A 109 -7.50 -3.00 -32.95
C LEU A 109 -8.13 -3.98 -33.95
N SER A 110 -9.27 -4.60 -33.58
CA SER A 110 -9.99 -5.51 -34.47
C SER A 110 -10.55 -4.82 -35.73
N GLN A 111 -10.82 -3.51 -35.64
CA GLN A 111 -11.33 -2.70 -36.74
C GLN A 111 -10.23 -1.94 -37.50
N GLY A 112 -8.96 -2.29 -37.27
CA GLY A 112 -7.82 -1.69 -37.96
C GLY A 112 -7.35 -0.35 -37.39
N GLY A 113 -7.91 0.07 -36.24
CA GLY A 113 -7.39 1.21 -35.49
C GLY A 113 -6.02 0.88 -34.88
N GLN A 114 -5.22 1.90 -34.59
CA GLN A 114 -3.87 1.72 -34.03
C GLN A 114 -3.60 2.74 -32.94
N ILE A 115 -2.82 2.34 -31.93
CA ILE A 115 -2.27 3.28 -30.93
C ILE A 115 -0.79 3.42 -31.21
N VAL A 116 -0.37 4.64 -31.52
CA VAL A 116 0.99 4.98 -31.92
C VAL A 116 1.61 5.87 -30.86
N GLN A 117 2.80 5.48 -30.42
CA GLN A 117 3.60 6.30 -29.52
C GLN A 117 4.33 7.39 -30.32
N VAL A 118 4.07 8.66 -30.00
CA VAL A 118 4.72 9.82 -30.61
C VAL A 118 5.92 10.28 -29.78
N SER A 119 5.81 10.20 -28.44
CA SER A 119 6.90 10.46 -27.49
C SER A 119 6.70 9.65 -26.20
N GLU A 120 7.54 9.82 -25.19
CA GLU A 120 7.45 9.07 -23.91
C GLU A 120 6.07 9.19 -23.23
N GLN A 121 5.39 10.32 -23.36
CA GLN A 121 4.09 10.58 -22.71
C GLN A 121 3.02 11.06 -23.71
N GLN A 122 3.32 11.07 -25.00
CA GLN A 122 2.35 11.42 -26.04
C GLN A 122 2.03 10.19 -26.88
N PHE A 123 0.77 9.78 -26.81
CA PHE A 123 0.22 8.69 -27.61
C PHE A 123 -0.92 9.22 -28.45
N ASN A 124 -0.93 8.79 -29.71
CA ASN A 124 -2.02 9.08 -30.62
C ASN A 124 -2.76 7.78 -30.94
N VAL A 125 -4.05 7.91 -31.24
CA VAL A 125 -4.89 6.88 -31.81
C VAL A 125 -5.17 7.21 -33.27
N ILE A 126 -5.00 6.22 -34.15
CA ILE A 126 -5.45 6.26 -35.53
C ILE A 126 -6.86 5.68 -35.55
N ILE A 127 -7.83 6.50 -35.93
CA ILE A 127 -9.24 6.13 -35.93
C ILE A 127 -9.50 5.13 -37.07
N PRO A 128 -10.15 3.98 -36.82
CA PRO A 128 -10.45 2.99 -37.84
C PRO A 128 -11.42 3.51 -38.92
N GLU A 129 -11.52 2.75 -40.01
CA GLU A 129 -12.52 3.02 -41.05
C GLU A 129 -13.94 2.99 -40.48
N TYR A 130 -14.78 3.90 -40.97
CA TYR A 130 -16.15 4.01 -40.47
C TYR A 130 -16.96 2.80 -40.92
N GLN A 131 -17.57 2.11 -39.96
CA GLN A 131 -18.47 1.01 -40.25
C GLN A 131 -19.83 1.54 -40.67
N HIS A 132 -20.27 1.16 -41.87
CA HIS A 132 -21.60 1.46 -42.40
C HIS A 132 -22.56 0.29 -42.14
N GLY A 133 -23.77 0.59 -41.67
CA GLY A 133 -24.83 -0.39 -41.44
C GLY A 133 -25.66 -0.06 -40.20
N ASN A 134 -26.85 -0.65 -40.08
CA ASN A 134 -27.73 -0.41 -38.93
C ASN A 134 -27.18 -1.00 -37.62
N ASP A 135 -26.32 -2.01 -37.70
CA ASP A 135 -25.69 -2.68 -36.55
C ASP A 135 -24.25 -2.21 -36.27
N ALA A 136 -23.79 -1.16 -36.98
CA ALA A 136 -22.43 -0.66 -36.86
C ALA A 136 -22.23 0.16 -35.58
N ASN A 137 -21.27 -0.24 -34.74
CA ASN A 137 -20.86 0.52 -33.57
C ASN A 137 -19.47 1.13 -33.80
N ASN A 138 -19.42 2.45 -33.98
CA ASN A 138 -18.18 3.21 -34.19
C ASN A 138 -17.64 3.82 -32.88
N SER A 139 -18.01 3.24 -31.74
CA SER A 139 -17.48 3.59 -30.42
C SER A 139 -16.55 2.50 -29.93
N TYR A 140 -15.34 2.89 -29.52
CA TYR A 140 -14.29 1.96 -29.11
C TYR A 140 -13.74 2.37 -27.75
N VAL A 141 -13.69 1.43 -26.82
CA VAL A 141 -13.10 1.66 -25.49
C VAL A 141 -11.59 1.44 -25.55
N VAL A 142 -10.85 2.46 -25.13
CA VAL A 142 -9.39 2.40 -24.97
C VAL A 142 -9.08 2.54 -23.48
N SER A 143 -8.31 1.59 -22.96
CA SER A 143 -7.81 1.60 -21.59
C SER A 143 -6.29 1.51 -21.60
N GLY A 144 -5.64 2.08 -20.58
CA GLY A 144 -4.20 2.04 -20.42
C GLY A 144 -3.82 1.82 -18.97
N VAL A 145 -2.70 1.16 -18.73
CA VAL A 145 -2.08 1.00 -17.41
C VAL A 145 -0.65 1.49 -17.50
N ALA A 146 -0.30 2.51 -16.71
CA ALA A 146 1.06 3.04 -16.65
C ALA A 146 1.87 2.31 -15.58
N TYR A 147 3.11 1.97 -15.89
CA TYR A 147 4.04 1.34 -14.95
C TYR A 147 5.18 2.31 -14.62
N ASP A 148 5.49 2.43 -13.33
CA ASP A 148 6.66 3.16 -12.86
C ASP A 148 7.91 2.27 -12.89
N LYS A 149 9.11 2.88 -12.83
CA LYS A 149 10.39 2.17 -12.81
C LYS A 149 10.60 1.26 -11.59
N SER A 150 9.71 1.36 -10.59
CA SER A 150 9.70 0.52 -9.39
C SER A 150 8.69 -0.64 -9.50
N GLY A 151 8.04 -0.81 -10.65
CA GLY A 151 7.07 -1.87 -10.92
C GLY A 151 5.66 -1.61 -10.40
N ASN A 152 5.33 -0.40 -9.94
CA ASN A 152 3.96 -0.05 -9.56
C ASN A 152 3.12 0.26 -10.80
N ALA A 153 1.90 -0.27 -10.84
CA ALA A 153 0.91 0.01 -11.87
C ALA A 153 -0.03 1.14 -11.44
N SER A 154 -0.45 1.97 -12.39
CA SER A 154 -1.54 2.92 -12.18
C SER A 154 -2.86 2.17 -12.01
N PRO A 155 -3.79 2.70 -11.20
CA PRO A 155 -5.18 2.26 -11.24
C PRO A 155 -5.84 2.56 -12.59
#